data_AF-A0A084SIH4-F1
#
_entry.id   AF-A0A084SIH4-F1
#
_cell.length_a   1.000
_cell.length_b   1.000
_cell.length_c   1.000
_cell.angle_alpha   90.00
_cell.angle_beta   90.00
_cell.angle_gamma   90.00
#
_symmetry.space_group_name_H-M   'P 1'
#
loop_
_entity.id
_entity.type
_entity.pdbx_description
1 polymer ?
#
loop_
_entity_poly.entity_id
_entity_poly.type
_entity_poly.pdbx_seq_one_letter_code
_entity_poly.pdbx_strand_id
1 'polypeptide(L)'
;MRSRWLAVVAMSGLWVGCGGPAAEALNKYKAASLASETDVKEWAERSSAPNIYATANVAVTLVTLTAGSEGADPNCPVQKKDGKTTRLTGGCTDKNGVEWLGSMELVSEEEGESSGIQNARYTYDNFGYQKPYTCGDKTGLNKIAFHGTSSVTGTEAKKEFAIDVRLESSGLRDEDSDSCDTVNSSGAWEYKGTVDGADSDLGEGRQTWNGSGRIGYEERGLVEVATKDEVVDGSVCDEEAASGSTTIKSSGHTAVITYDGATDCEEASTVQWSLDGKASGELEGVSCSAASGPAFSAWGVALLGALGLMRRRARR
;
A
#
# COMPACT_ATOMS: atom_id res chain seq x y z
N MET A 1 23.94 -18.38 46.81
CA MET A 1 23.75 -17.31 45.81
C MET A 1 22.40 -17.53 45.15
N ARG A 2 21.41 -16.66 45.38
CA ARG A 2 20.05 -16.80 44.86
C ARG A 2 19.94 -16.06 43.52
N SER A 3 19.75 -16.79 42.44
CA SER A 3 19.49 -16.22 41.11
C SER A 3 18.02 -15.77 41.03
N ARG A 4 17.80 -14.47 40.81
CA ARG A 4 16.48 -13.87 40.63
C ARG A 4 16.13 -13.94 39.15
N TRP A 5 15.09 -14.71 38.83
CA TRP A 5 14.41 -14.68 37.55
C TRP A 5 13.62 -13.37 37.43
N LEU A 6 13.98 -12.53 36.46
CA LEU A 6 13.18 -11.37 36.04
C LEU A 6 12.14 -11.88 35.04
N ALA A 7 10.87 -11.75 35.41
CA ALA A 7 9.74 -12.00 34.53
C ALA A 7 9.71 -10.94 33.43
N VAL A 8 9.79 -11.38 32.17
CA VAL A 8 9.49 -10.58 30.99
C VAL A 8 7.97 -10.36 30.98
N VAL A 9 7.54 -9.18 31.42
CA VAL A 9 6.16 -8.73 31.24
C VAL A 9 6.04 -8.29 29.80
N ALA A 10 5.33 -9.08 28.99
CA ALA A 10 4.91 -8.70 27.65
C ALA A 10 4.12 -7.39 27.73
N MET A 11 4.70 -6.30 27.24
CA MET A 11 3.98 -5.06 27.00
C MET A 11 3.04 -5.29 25.82
N SER A 12 1.83 -5.75 26.11
CA SER A 12 0.67 -5.54 25.25
C SER A 12 0.43 -4.03 25.18
N GLY A 13 1.07 -3.40 24.20
CA GLY A 13 0.96 -1.97 23.92
C GLY A 13 -0.51 -1.61 23.66
N LEU A 14 -1.11 -0.93 24.62
CA LEU A 14 -2.36 -0.21 24.45
C LEU A 14 -2.18 0.82 23.33
N TRP A 15 -2.81 0.55 22.19
CA TRP A 15 -2.96 1.45 21.07
C TRP A 15 -3.84 2.63 21.47
N VAL A 16 -3.25 3.70 21.98
CA VAL A 16 -3.94 4.99 22.14
C VAL A 16 -3.37 5.95 21.10
N GLY A 17 -3.66 5.66 19.83
CA GLY A 17 -3.35 6.57 18.73
C GLY A 17 -4.25 7.80 18.85
N CYS A 18 -3.66 9.00 18.89
CA CYS A 18 -4.39 10.24 18.62
C CYS A 18 -5.04 10.10 17.23
N GLY A 19 -6.37 10.04 17.17
CA GLY A 19 -7.14 9.68 15.98
C GLY A 19 -6.80 10.48 14.73
N GLY A 20 -5.97 9.89 13.86
CA GLY A 20 -5.72 10.41 12.53
C GLY A 20 -6.72 9.92 11.48
N PRO A 21 -6.62 10.38 10.22
CA PRO A 21 -7.61 10.10 9.19
C PRO A 21 -7.84 8.61 8.91
N ALA A 22 -6.80 7.77 9.01
CA ALA A 22 -6.99 6.33 8.84
C ALA A 22 -7.74 5.75 10.04
N ALA A 23 -7.34 6.08 11.27
CA ALA A 23 -8.01 5.61 12.48
C ALA A 23 -9.51 6.00 12.50
N GLU A 24 -9.84 7.24 12.10
CA GLU A 24 -11.23 7.69 11.99
C GLU A 24 -12.06 6.89 10.98
N ALA A 25 -11.45 6.51 9.85
CA ALA A 25 -12.11 5.69 8.83
C ALA A 25 -12.25 4.23 9.29
N LEU A 26 -11.17 3.64 9.78
CA LEU A 26 -11.12 2.25 10.24
C LEU A 26 -12.13 1.97 11.35
N ASN A 27 -12.33 2.91 12.27
CA ASN A 27 -13.32 2.78 13.35
C ASN A 27 -14.78 2.75 12.84
N LYS A 28 -15.05 3.14 11.59
CA LYS A 28 -16.38 3.08 10.97
C LYS A 28 -16.59 1.80 10.16
N TYR A 29 -15.52 1.12 9.78
CA TYR A 29 -15.62 -0.10 8.99
C TYR A 29 -16.11 -1.26 9.85
N LYS A 30 -16.96 -2.11 9.26
CA LYS A 30 -17.34 -3.39 9.86
C LYS A 30 -16.12 -4.29 10.00
N ALA A 31 -16.14 -5.25 10.91
CA ALA A 31 -15.13 -6.30 10.94
C ALA A 31 -15.19 -7.10 9.62
N ALA A 32 -14.03 -7.46 9.07
CA ALA A 32 -13.95 -8.27 7.86
C ALA A 32 -14.37 -9.72 8.12
N SER A 33 -14.82 -10.42 7.07
CA SER A 33 -14.95 -11.87 7.10
C SER A 33 -13.58 -12.53 6.92
N LEU A 34 -13.34 -13.62 7.64
CA LEU A 34 -12.24 -14.58 7.41
C LEU A 34 -12.80 -16.01 7.44
N ALA A 35 -14.06 -16.18 7.01
CA ALA A 35 -14.81 -17.42 7.18
C ALA A 35 -14.54 -18.46 6.08
N SER A 36 -13.90 -18.04 4.99
CA SER A 36 -13.61 -18.88 3.83
C SER A 36 -12.19 -18.67 3.33
N GLU A 37 -11.69 -19.64 2.55
CA GLU A 37 -10.41 -19.52 1.83
C GLU A 37 -10.38 -18.28 0.93
N THR A 38 -11.47 -17.99 0.22
CA THR A 38 -11.60 -16.80 -0.62
C THR A 38 -11.42 -15.52 0.19
N ASP A 39 -12.09 -15.40 1.34
CA ASP A 39 -11.94 -14.23 2.21
C ASP A 39 -10.49 -14.06 2.68
N VAL A 40 -9.84 -15.16 3.09
CA VAL A 40 -8.47 -15.12 3.59
C VAL A 40 -7.48 -14.79 2.48
N LYS A 41 -7.63 -15.38 1.29
CA LYS A 41 -6.81 -15.09 0.11
C LYS A 41 -6.84 -13.62 -0.25
N GLU A 42 -8.03 -13.04 -0.31
CA GLU A 42 -8.19 -11.62 -0.62
C GLU A 42 -7.46 -10.71 0.39
N TRP A 43 -7.43 -11.07 1.68
CA TRP A 43 -6.64 -10.32 2.66
C TRP A 43 -5.14 -10.63 2.58
N ALA A 44 -4.76 -11.89 2.33
CA ALA A 44 -3.36 -12.31 2.21
C ALA A 44 -2.62 -11.53 1.12
N GLU A 45 -3.24 -11.33 -0.04
CA GLU A 45 -2.73 -10.57 -1.18
C GLU A 45 -2.40 -9.08 -0.88
N ARG A 46 -2.88 -8.53 0.24
CA ARG A 46 -2.83 -7.07 0.51
C ARG A 46 -2.22 -6.71 1.87
N SER A 47 -2.13 -7.67 2.78
CA SER A 47 -1.90 -7.41 4.20
C SER A 47 -0.44 -7.54 4.62
N SER A 48 0.42 -8.08 3.78
CA SER A 48 1.85 -8.20 4.10
C SER A 48 2.51 -6.81 4.26
N ALA A 49 3.53 -6.68 5.11
CA ALA A 49 4.19 -5.40 5.39
C ALA A 49 4.71 -4.69 4.13
N PRO A 50 5.42 -5.34 3.19
CA PRO A 50 5.84 -4.68 1.95
C PRO A 50 4.63 -4.26 1.10
N ASN A 51 3.56 -5.07 1.04
CA ASN A 51 2.33 -4.74 0.30
C ASN A 51 1.60 -3.50 0.89
N ILE A 52 1.49 -3.41 2.22
CA ILE A 52 0.92 -2.25 2.90
C ILE A 52 1.77 -1.00 2.65
N TYR A 53 3.10 -1.12 2.80
CA TYR A 53 4.02 0.00 2.56
C TYR A 53 3.91 0.52 1.13
N ALA A 54 3.95 -0.38 0.15
CA ALA A 54 3.85 -0.07 -1.27
C ALA A 54 2.50 0.60 -1.61
N THR A 55 1.39 0.03 -1.14
CA THR A 55 0.04 0.55 -1.41
C THR A 55 -0.17 1.93 -0.80
N ALA A 56 0.22 2.13 0.46
CA ALA A 56 0.01 3.39 1.17
C ALA A 56 0.85 4.55 0.60
N ASN A 57 1.98 4.25 -0.05
CA ASN A 57 2.86 5.24 -0.67
C ASN A 57 2.64 5.39 -2.19
N VAL A 58 1.59 4.77 -2.76
CA VAL A 58 1.30 4.88 -4.21
C VAL A 58 1.13 6.33 -4.67
N ALA A 59 0.63 7.22 -3.81
CA ALA A 59 0.51 8.65 -4.12
C ALA A 59 1.86 9.30 -4.46
N VAL A 60 2.93 8.90 -3.78
CA VAL A 60 4.30 9.35 -4.05
C VAL A 60 4.76 8.83 -5.41
N THR A 61 4.54 7.54 -5.67
CA THR A 61 4.88 6.92 -6.96
C THR A 61 4.16 7.60 -8.11
N LEU A 62 2.89 7.98 -7.93
CA LEU A 62 2.12 8.72 -8.92
C LEU A 62 2.81 10.04 -9.28
N VAL A 63 3.19 10.84 -8.29
CA VAL A 63 3.90 12.11 -8.50
C VAL A 63 5.19 11.87 -9.29
N THR A 64 6.00 10.90 -8.90
CA THR A 64 7.29 10.62 -9.57
C THR A 64 7.08 10.22 -11.02
N LEU A 65 6.09 9.36 -11.30
CA LEU A 65 5.76 8.94 -12.67
C LEU A 65 5.18 10.06 -13.52
N THR A 66 4.38 10.96 -12.93
CA THR A 66 3.77 12.08 -13.67
C THR A 66 4.71 13.27 -13.83
N ALA A 67 5.58 13.55 -12.86
CA ALA A 67 6.50 14.69 -12.89
C ALA A 67 7.83 14.39 -13.59
N GLY A 68 8.26 13.12 -13.62
CA GLY A 68 9.53 12.69 -14.23
C GLY A 68 9.43 12.16 -15.67
N SER A 69 8.24 12.00 -16.23
CA SER A 69 8.05 11.43 -17.57
C SER A 69 7.95 12.48 -18.69
N GLU A 70 8.27 12.08 -19.92
CA GLU A 70 7.97 12.83 -21.16
C GLU A 70 6.43 12.99 -21.29
N GLY A 71 5.86 13.94 -20.55
CA GLY A 71 4.44 13.85 -20.22
C GLY A 71 4.05 14.68 -19.00
N ALA A 72 5.01 15.07 -18.16
CA ALA A 72 4.80 16.03 -17.10
C ALA A 72 4.31 17.37 -17.64
N ASP A 73 3.32 17.95 -16.98
CA ASP A 73 3.03 19.37 -17.12
C ASP A 73 3.89 20.11 -16.08
N PRO A 74 4.83 20.97 -16.51
CA PRO A 74 5.69 21.68 -15.56
C PRO A 74 4.92 22.63 -14.64
N ASN A 75 3.64 22.90 -14.93
CA ASN A 75 2.80 23.80 -14.14
C ASN A 75 1.75 23.06 -13.31
N CYS A 76 1.62 21.73 -13.41
CA CYS A 76 0.56 20.99 -12.72
C CYS A 76 0.96 19.53 -12.38
N PRO A 77 0.89 19.10 -11.09
CA PRO A 77 0.56 19.91 -9.92
C PRO A 77 1.63 20.97 -9.66
N VAL A 78 1.25 22.10 -9.05
CA VAL A 78 2.18 23.20 -8.75
C VAL A 78 3.17 22.74 -7.69
N GLN A 79 4.44 22.69 -8.05
CA GLN A 79 5.52 22.31 -7.15
C GLN A 79 6.23 23.55 -6.58
N LYS A 80 6.40 23.58 -5.26
CA LYS A 80 7.22 24.57 -4.56
C LYS A 80 8.20 23.86 -3.63
N LYS A 81 9.49 24.13 -3.80
CA LYS A 81 10.55 23.61 -2.92
C LYS A 81 11.09 24.73 -2.03
N ASP A 82 11.17 24.46 -0.73
CA ASP A 82 11.74 25.34 0.30
C ASP A 82 12.63 24.53 1.24
N GLY A 83 13.94 24.63 1.04
CA GLY A 83 14.93 23.79 1.71
C GLY A 83 14.65 22.30 1.50
N LYS A 84 14.39 21.59 2.61
CA LYS A 84 14.07 20.16 2.66
C LYS A 84 12.59 19.83 2.38
N THR A 85 11.75 20.85 2.26
CA THR A 85 10.30 20.69 2.06
C THR A 85 9.95 20.88 0.59
N THR A 86 9.24 19.91 0.01
CA THR A 86 8.63 20.01 -1.30
C THR A 86 7.12 19.94 -1.12
N ARG A 87 6.41 20.98 -1.55
CA ARG A 87 4.96 21.03 -1.55
C ARG A 87 4.43 20.91 -2.98
N LEU A 88 3.47 20.02 -3.17
CA LEU A 88 2.69 19.87 -4.39
C LEU A 88 1.27 20.33 -4.12
N THR A 89 0.74 21.18 -4.98
CA THR A 89 -0.61 21.72 -4.84
C THR A 89 -1.39 21.44 -6.12
N GLY A 90 -2.55 20.81 -5.98
CA GLY A 90 -3.54 20.67 -7.04
C GLY A 90 -4.31 21.97 -7.29
N GLY A 91 -5.53 21.86 -7.81
CA GLY A 91 -6.33 23.00 -8.28
C GLY A 91 -5.97 23.42 -9.72
N CYS A 92 -5.36 22.51 -10.48
CA CYS A 92 -4.99 22.71 -11.87
C CYS A 92 -5.31 21.45 -12.68
N THR A 93 -5.44 21.62 -13.99
CA THR A 93 -5.60 20.53 -14.94
C THR A 93 -4.35 20.43 -15.79
N ASP A 94 -3.74 19.25 -15.85
CA ASP A 94 -2.56 19.04 -16.68
C ASP A 94 -2.92 18.99 -18.17
N LYS A 95 -1.90 19.05 -19.03
CA LYS A 95 -2.06 18.92 -20.49
C LYS A 95 -2.78 17.65 -20.97
N ASN A 96 -2.93 16.63 -20.12
CA ASN A 96 -3.63 15.38 -20.42
C ASN A 96 -5.10 15.39 -19.97
N GLY A 97 -5.57 16.49 -19.38
CA GLY A 97 -6.94 16.62 -18.86
C GLY A 97 -7.15 15.99 -17.49
N VAL A 98 -6.07 15.68 -16.75
CA VAL A 98 -6.13 15.20 -15.37
C VAL A 98 -6.18 16.40 -14.44
N GLU A 99 -7.22 16.49 -13.63
CA GLU A 99 -7.34 17.51 -12.59
C GLU A 99 -6.67 17.02 -11.31
N TRP A 100 -5.68 17.76 -10.84
CA TRP A 100 -4.99 17.48 -9.59
C TRP A 100 -5.74 18.11 -8.42
N LEU A 101 -5.87 17.38 -7.32
CA LEU A 101 -6.65 17.76 -6.15
C LEU A 101 -5.74 17.98 -4.93
N GLY A 102 -6.19 18.83 -4.01
CA GLY A 102 -5.61 18.97 -2.67
C GLY A 102 -4.14 19.38 -2.64
N SER A 103 -3.42 18.96 -1.60
CA SER A 103 -1.99 19.23 -1.47
C SER A 103 -1.23 18.11 -0.77
N MET A 104 0.01 17.90 -1.20
CA MET A 104 0.95 16.99 -0.58
C MET A 104 2.18 17.76 -0.13
N GLU A 105 2.65 17.49 1.07
CA GLU A 105 3.92 17.98 1.57
C GLU A 105 4.88 16.81 1.80
N LEU A 106 6.06 16.90 1.21
CA LEU A 106 7.19 16.01 1.41
C LEU A 106 8.26 16.76 2.19
N VAL A 107 8.61 16.29 3.37
CA VAL A 107 9.79 16.73 4.12
C VAL A 107 10.85 15.64 4.02
N SER A 108 11.89 15.87 3.23
CA SER A 108 13.05 14.96 3.15
C SER A 108 13.94 15.17 4.36
N GLU A 109 14.39 14.12 5.02
CA GLU A 109 15.39 14.24 6.07
C GLU A 109 16.82 14.17 5.51
N GLU A 110 16.97 13.52 4.36
CA GLU A 110 18.23 13.31 3.64
C GLU A 110 18.47 14.41 2.59
N GLU A 111 19.75 14.70 2.29
CA GLU A 111 20.18 15.57 1.19
C GLU A 111 20.86 14.70 0.11
N GLY A 112 20.40 14.80 -1.14
CA GLY A 112 20.95 14.06 -2.28
C GLY A 112 19.95 13.09 -2.92
N GLU A 113 20.39 12.38 -3.96
CA GLU A 113 19.68 11.21 -4.49
C GLU A 113 20.11 9.99 -3.66
N SER A 114 19.16 9.29 -3.05
CA SER A 114 19.38 7.97 -2.45
C SER A 114 18.61 6.91 -3.22
N SER A 115 19.26 5.77 -3.46
CA SER A 115 18.59 4.52 -3.81
C SER A 115 17.87 3.97 -2.59
N GLY A 116 16.80 3.20 -2.78
CA GLY A 116 16.07 2.57 -1.71
C GLY A 116 15.03 3.43 -1.00
N ILE A 117 14.71 3.03 0.23
CA ILE A 117 13.65 3.65 1.05
C ILE A 117 14.22 4.86 1.79
N GLN A 118 13.81 6.06 1.38
CA GLN A 118 14.37 7.31 1.90
C GLN A 118 13.74 7.75 3.22
N ASN A 119 14.52 8.38 4.11
CA ASN A 119 13.94 9.08 5.27
C ASN A 119 13.16 10.31 4.81
N ALA A 120 11.84 10.21 4.92
CA ALA A 120 10.92 11.23 4.47
C ALA A 120 9.64 11.19 5.28
N ARG A 121 8.98 12.34 5.37
CA ARG A 121 7.60 12.44 5.82
C ARG A 121 6.73 13.02 4.71
N TYR A 122 5.67 12.29 4.39
CA TYR A 122 4.61 12.71 3.49
C TYR A 122 3.38 13.08 4.32
N THR A 123 2.78 14.22 3.99
CA THR A 123 1.49 14.65 4.53
C THR A 123 0.56 14.94 3.36
N TYR A 124 -0.61 14.30 3.37
CA TYR A 124 -1.62 14.41 2.33
C TYR A 124 -2.85 15.13 2.89
N ASP A 125 -3.25 16.19 2.20
CA ASP A 125 -4.52 16.87 2.43
C ASP A 125 -5.35 16.81 1.15
N ASN A 126 -6.20 15.77 1.07
CA ASN A 126 -7.06 15.48 -0.08
C ASN A 126 -6.27 15.44 -1.41
N PHE A 127 -5.01 15.00 -1.35
CA PHE A 127 -4.12 15.03 -2.51
C PHE A 127 -4.42 13.88 -3.44
N GLY A 128 -4.51 14.14 -4.73
CA GLY A 128 -4.70 13.10 -5.72
C GLY A 128 -5.13 13.68 -7.04
N TYR A 129 -5.99 12.97 -7.75
CA TYR A 129 -6.45 13.40 -9.06
C TYR A 129 -7.87 12.95 -9.36
N GLN A 130 -8.49 13.61 -10.33
CA GLN A 130 -9.67 13.13 -11.01
C GLN A 130 -9.56 13.31 -12.51
N LYS A 131 -10.23 12.44 -13.27
CA LYS A 131 -10.28 12.53 -14.73
C LYS A 131 -11.64 12.06 -15.26
N PRO A 132 -12.07 12.56 -16.43
CA PRO A 132 -13.21 12.01 -17.12
C PRO A 132 -13.01 10.52 -17.42
N TYR A 133 -14.05 9.73 -17.21
CA TYR A 133 -14.13 8.34 -17.62
C TYR A 133 -15.47 8.08 -18.28
N THR A 134 -15.46 7.31 -19.36
CA THR A 134 -16.66 6.97 -20.11
C THR A 134 -16.90 5.48 -20.01
N CYS A 135 -18.11 5.11 -19.60
CA CYS A 135 -18.63 3.76 -19.56
C CYS A 135 -19.94 3.77 -20.35
N GLY A 136 -20.02 3.00 -21.44
CA GLY A 136 -21.12 3.08 -22.40
C GLY A 136 -21.37 4.53 -22.84
N ASP A 137 -22.62 4.98 -22.71
CA ASP A 137 -23.04 6.36 -23.03
C ASP A 137 -22.94 7.33 -21.84
N LYS A 138 -22.48 6.86 -20.67
CA LYS A 138 -22.31 7.71 -19.48
C LYS A 138 -20.87 8.21 -19.37
N THR A 139 -20.73 9.51 -19.15
CA THR A 139 -19.46 10.13 -18.76
C THR A 139 -19.54 10.57 -17.31
N GLY A 140 -18.53 10.17 -16.53
CA GLY A 140 -18.36 10.53 -15.13
C GLY A 140 -16.92 10.88 -14.83
N LEU A 141 -16.60 10.98 -13.54
CA LEU A 141 -15.24 11.22 -13.07
C LEU A 141 -14.75 10.00 -12.30
N ASN A 142 -13.54 9.56 -12.61
CA ASN A 142 -12.79 8.68 -11.72
C ASN A 142 -11.88 9.57 -10.87
N LYS A 143 -12.06 9.52 -9.55
CA LYS A 143 -11.33 10.29 -8.54
C LYS A 143 -10.60 9.36 -7.60
N ILE A 144 -9.38 9.74 -7.24
CA ILE A 144 -8.58 9.15 -6.17
C ILE A 144 -8.01 10.29 -5.33
N ALA A 145 -8.16 10.24 -4.01
CA ALA A 145 -7.61 11.23 -3.08
C ALA A 145 -7.10 10.60 -1.78
N PHE A 146 -5.96 11.08 -1.30
CA PHE A 146 -5.27 10.61 -0.12
C PHE A 146 -5.32 11.66 1.01
N HIS A 147 -5.44 11.19 2.24
CA HIS A 147 -5.40 11.99 3.46
C HIS A 147 -4.51 11.32 4.51
N GLY A 148 -3.86 12.14 5.34
CA GLY A 148 -3.09 11.65 6.48
C GLY A 148 -1.59 11.72 6.23
N THR A 149 -0.82 10.81 6.82
CA THR A 149 0.64 10.85 6.79
C THR A 149 1.27 9.49 6.59
N SER A 150 2.38 9.46 5.86
CA SER A 150 3.34 8.35 5.91
C SER A 150 4.72 8.92 6.27
N SER A 151 5.50 8.18 7.05
CA SER A 151 6.85 8.59 7.41
C SER A 151 7.79 7.42 7.47
N VAL A 152 9.04 7.67 7.12
CA VAL A 152 10.16 6.75 7.20
C VAL A 152 11.30 7.45 7.91
N THR A 153 11.89 6.77 8.89
CA THR A 153 13.06 7.25 9.64
C THR A 153 14.02 6.10 9.91
N GLY A 154 15.30 6.36 10.05
CA GLY A 154 16.28 5.32 10.42
C GLY A 154 17.62 5.48 9.70
N THR A 155 18.39 4.40 9.67
CA THR A 155 19.68 4.32 8.98
C THR A 155 19.51 3.72 7.59
N GLU A 156 20.52 3.82 6.72
CA GLU A 156 20.49 3.17 5.40
C GLU A 156 20.20 1.67 5.50
N ALA A 157 20.83 0.96 6.45
CA ALA A 157 20.64 -0.47 6.61
C ALA A 157 19.30 -0.88 7.26
N LYS A 158 18.68 0.01 8.05
CA LYS A 158 17.45 -0.29 8.78
C LYS A 158 16.57 0.94 8.90
N LYS A 159 15.36 0.84 8.37
CA LYS A 159 14.35 1.89 8.44
C LYS A 159 13.15 1.44 9.24
N GLU A 160 12.53 2.39 9.90
CA GLU A 160 11.23 2.28 10.53
C GLU A 160 10.24 3.11 9.71
N PHE A 161 9.04 2.58 9.51
CA PHE A 161 7.98 3.30 8.81
C PHE A 161 6.70 3.34 9.63
N ALA A 162 5.95 4.43 9.48
CA ALA A 162 4.64 4.62 10.06
C ALA A 162 3.69 5.17 8.99
N ILE A 163 2.48 4.62 8.96
CA ILE A 163 1.45 4.89 7.96
C ILE A 163 0.16 5.16 8.72
N ASP A 164 -0.43 6.32 8.45
CA ASP A 164 -1.78 6.72 8.85
C ASP A 164 -2.39 7.40 7.63
N VAL A 165 -2.80 6.59 6.66
CA VAL A 165 -3.28 7.06 5.35
C VAL A 165 -4.70 6.57 5.13
N ARG A 166 -5.57 7.48 4.71
CA ARG A 166 -6.91 7.20 4.19
C ARG A 166 -6.96 7.53 2.71
N LEU A 167 -7.53 6.63 1.94
CA LEU A 167 -7.81 6.75 0.53
C LEU A 167 -9.31 6.86 0.31
N GLU A 168 -9.72 7.84 -0.47
CA GLU A 168 -11.06 7.95 -1.02
C GLU A 168 -10.98 7.74 -2.53
N SER A 169 -11.82 6.88 -3.07
CA SER A 169 -11.96 6.69 -4.50
C SER A 169 -13.43 6.76 -4.91
N SER A 170 -13.66 7.25 -6.12
CA SER A 170 -14.96 7.15 -6.77
C SER A 170 -14.75 6.96 -8.26
N GLY A 171 -15.66 6.26 -8.92
CA GLY A 171 -15.56 6.07 -10.36
C GLY A 171 -16.79 5.37 -10.92
N LEU A 172 -16.93 5.44 -12.25
CA LEU A 172 -17.89 4.61 -12.95
C LEU A 172 -17.32 3.20 -13.09
N ARG A 173 -18.09 2.20 -12.69
CA ARG A 173 -17.72 0.79 -12.85
C ARG A 173 -18.67 0.12 -13.82
N ASP A 174 -18.09 -0.73 -14.67
CA ASP A 174 -18.84 -1.64 -15.52
C ASP A 174 -18.90 -2.98 -14.79
N GLU A 175 -19.88 -3.15 -13.91
CA GLU A 175 -20.03 -4.42 -13.17
C GLU A 175 -20.71 -5.50 -14.02
N ASP A 176 -21.56 -5.12 -14.99
CA ASP A 176 -22.30 -6.06 -15.86
C ASP A 176 -22.69 -5.45 -17.23
N SER A 177 -21.73 -4.99 -18.05
CA SER A 177 -21.86 -4.46 -19.44
C SER A 177 -22.87 -3.32 -19.74
N ASP A 178 -23.85 -3.06 -18.86
CA ASP A 178 -25.00 -2.16 -19.06
C ASP A 178 -25.24 -1.21 -17.86
N SER A 179 -24.70 -1.51 -16.67
CA SER A 179 -24.88 -0.71 -15.45
C SER A 179 -23.64 0.13 -15.14
N CYS A 180 -23.43 1.20 -15.90
CA CYS A 180 -22.39 2.18 -15.61
C CYS A 180 -22.74 3.00 -14.36
N ASP A 181 -22.55 2.42 -13.19
CA ASP A 181 -22.91 3.02 -11.91
C ASP A 181 -21.69 3.66 -11.25
N THR A 182 -21.93 4.76 -10.54
CA THR A 182 -20.89 5.42 -9.75
C THR A 182 -20.71 4.66 -8.45
N VAL A 183 -19.53 4.08 -8.28
CA VAL A 183 -19.11 3.41 -7.05
C VAL A 183 -18.19 4.35 -6.30
N ASN A 184 -18.44 4.50 -5.00
CA ASN A 184 -17.51 5.12 -4.06
C ASN A 184 -16.88 4.01 -3.21
N SER A 185 -15.61 4.13 -2.90
CA SER A 185 -14.92 3.23 -1.98
C SER A 185 -13.92 4.03 -1.15
N SER A 186 -13.63 3.53 0.04
CA SER A 186 -12.58 4.08 0.88
C SER A 186 -11.71 2.96 1.42
N GLY A 187 -10.39 3.20 1.41
CA GLY A 187 -9.38 2.36 2.05
C GLY A 187 -8.69 3.14 3.15
N ALA A 188 -8.20 2.45 4.18
CA ALA A 188 -7.43 3.08 5.24
C ALA A 188 -6.37 2.11 5.79
N TRP A 189 -5.22 2.68 6.16
CA TRP A 189 -4.08 1.96 6.72
C TRP A 189 -3.53 2.74 7.91
N GLU A 190 -3.58 2.14 9.09
CA GLU A 190 -2.90 2.59 10.30
C GLU A 190 -1.89 1.51 10.70
N TYR A 191 -0.66 1.63 10.21
CA TYR A 191 0.31 0.54 10.25
C TYR A 191 1.72 1.07 10.53
N LYS A 192 2.51 0.32 11.28
CA LYS A 192 3.91 0.64 11.52
C LYS A 192 4.77 -0.59 11.36
N GLY A 193 6.01 -0.41 10.97
CA GLY A 193 6.91 -1.52 10.73
C GLY A 193 8.36 -1.11 10.61
N THR A 194 9.18 -2.10 10.28
CA THR A 194 10.59 -1.93 10.02
C THR A 194 10.98 -2.72 8.79
N VAL A 195 12.04 -2.26 8.13
CA VAL A 195 12.71 -2.95 7.03
C VAL A 195 14.21 -2.96 7.29
N ASP A 196 14.79 -4.15 7.38
CA ASP A 196 16.24 -4.37 7.35
C ASP A 196 16.67 -4.63 5.89
N GLY A 197 17.80 -4.07 5.45
CA GLY A 197 18.24 -4.09 4.04
C GLY A 197 17.66 -2.95 3.18
N ALA A 198 17.35 -1.81 3.82
CA ALA A 198 16.61 -0.71 3.21
C ALA A 198 17.42 0.17 2.24
N ASP A 199 18.72 -0.12 2.08
CA ASP A 199 19.67 0.52 1.18
C ASP A 199 19.49 0.10 -0.28
N SER A 200 18.78 -1.01 -0.50
CA SER A 200 18.38 -1.47 -1.83
C SER A 200 16.98 -0.94 -2.21
N ASP A 201 16.74 -0.79 -3.52
CA ASP A 201 15.41 -0.47 -4.03
C ASP A 201 14.36 -1.52 -3.61
N LEU A 202 13.09 -1.16 -3.59
CA LEU A 202 12.02 -2.10 -3.25
C LEU A 202 12.03 -3.30 -4.20
N GLY A 203 12.18 -4.51 -3.64
CA GLY A 203 12.26 -5.75 -4.42
C GLY A 203 13.66 -6.06 -4.96
N GLU A 204 14.64 -5.17 -4.76
CA GLU A 204 16.04 -5.42 -5.07
C GLU A 204 16.80 -5.82 -3.80
N GLY A 205 17.72 -6.77 -3.95
CA GLY A 205 18.48 -7.30 -2.82
C GLY A 205 17.62 -8.00 -1.77
N ARG A 206 18.22 -8.30 -0.62
CA ARG A 206 17.55 -8.99 0.48
C ARG A 206 16.99 -7.97 1.47
N GLN A 207 15.67 -7.99 1.64
CA GLN A 207 14.96 -7.14 2.60
C GLN A 207 14.19 -7.99 3.61
N THR A 208 14.23 -7.62 4.88
CA THR A 208 13.43 -8.29 5.93
C THR A 208 12.44 -7.31 6.53
N TRP A 209 11.17 -7.63 6.40
CA TRP A 209 10.05 -6.78 6.77
C TRP A 209 9.35 -7.28 8.02
N ASN A 210 9.03 -6.33 8.90
CA ASN A 210 8.22 -6.55 10.09
C ASN A 210 7.19 -5.44 10.20
N GLY A 211 6.03 -5.72 10.78
CA GLY A 211 5.06 -4.67 11.03
C GLY A 211 3.81 -5.14 11.73
N SER A 212 3.03 -4.17 12.20
CA SER A 212 1.70 -4.43 12.74
C SER A 212 0.81 -3.21 12.67
N GLY A 213 -0.50 -3.45 12.57
CA GLY A 213 -1.51 -2.42 12.62
C GLY A 213 -2.85 -2.85 12.09
N ARG A 214 -3.63 -1.88 11.64
CA ARG A 214 -5.00 -2.03 11.17
C ARG A 214 -5.10 -1.59 9.73
N ILE A 215 -5.73 -2.39 8.89
CA ILE A 215 -6.01 -2.03 7.50
C ILE A 215 -7.47 -2.36 7.20
N GLY A 216 -8.09 -1.59 6.31
CA GLY A 216 -9.49 -1.80 6.01
C GLY A 216 -9.94 -1.13 4.74
N TYR A 217 -11.03 -1.66 4.20
CA TYR A 217 -11.75 -1.10 3.06
C TYR A 217 -13.24 -1.07 3.43
N GLU A 218 -13.94 0.00 3.06
CA GLU A 218 -15.34 0.20 3.43
C GLU A 218 -16.22 -1.01 3.09
N GLU A 219 -16.07 -1.56 1.88
CA GLU A 219 -16.88 -2.69 1.43
C GLU A 219 -16.48 -4.05 2.04
N ARG A 220 -15.18 -4.23 2.35
CA ARG A 220 -14.59 -5.51 2.81
C ARG A 220 -14.51 -5.63 4.33
N GLY A 221 -14.49 -4.50 5.02
CA GLY A 221 -14.29 -4.39 6.46
C GLY A 221 -12.83 -4.15 6.85
N LEU A 222 -12.57 -4.39 8.13
CA LEU A 222 -11.32 -4.13 8.84
C LEU A 222 -10.68 -5.43 9.32
N VAL A 223 -9.35 -5.52 9.22
CA VAL A 223 -8.52 -6.55 9.83
C VAL A 223 -7.39 -5.92 10.66
N GLU A 224 -6.98 -6.61 11.71
CA GLU A 224 -5.69 -6.38 12.37
C GLU A 224 -4.65 -7.29 11.73
N VAL A 225 -3.47 -6.75 11.45
CA VAL A 225 -2.41 -7.46 10.74
C VAL A 225 -1.10 -7.36 11.50
N ALA A 226 -0.32 -8.44 11.48
CA ALA A 226 1.07 -8.44 11.90
C ALA A 226 1.91 -9.28 10.95
N THR A 227 2.93 -8.66 10.35
CA THR A 227 3.95 -9.33 9.56
C THR A 227 5.18 -9.56 10.42
N LYS A 228 5.73 -10.76 10.35
CA LYS A 228 6.93 -11.16 11.09
C LYS A 228 7.95 -11.76 10.15
N ASP A 229 9.12 -11.13 10.13
CA ASP A 229 10.33 -11.58 9.43
C ASP A 229 10.05 -12.02 7.97
N GLU A 230 9.23 -11.25 7.24
CA GLU A 230 8.95 -11.49 5.83
C GLU A 230 10.18 -11.10 5.01
N VAL A 231 10.83 -12.10 4.43
CA VAL A 231 12.07 -11.93 3.66
C VAL A 231 11.74 -11.84 2.19
N VAL A 232 11.96 -10.68 1.60
CA VAL A 232 11.89 -10.46 0.15
C VAL A 232 13.31 -10.54 -0.41
N ASP A 233 13.56 -11.46 -1.34
CA ASP A 233 14.87 -11.70 -1.93
C ASP A 233 14.68 -12.37 -3.31
N GLY A 234 14.64 -11.56 -4.37
CA GLY A 234 14.42 -12.06 -5.74
C GLY A 234 15.46 -13.09 -6.20
N SER A 235 16.69 -12.99 -5.68
CA SER A 235 17.74 -13.97 -5.97
C SER A 235 17.46 -15.37 -5.41
N VAL A 236 16.53 -15.46 -4.45
CA VAL A 236 16.05 -16.72 -3.86
C VAL A 236 14.72 -17.11 -4.49
N CYS A 237 13.75 -16.19 -4.54
CA CYS A 237 12.47 -16.38 -5.19
C CYS A 237 11.91 -15.04 -5.68
N ASP A 238 11.62 -14.93 -6.97
CA ASP A 238 11.09 -13.71 -7.59
C ASP A 238 9.56 -13.56 -7.43
N GLU A 239 8.86 -14.67 -7.14
CA GLU A 239 7.39 -14.72 -7.16
C GLU A 239 6.76 -14.50 -5.77
N GLU A 240 7.44 -14.94 -4.70
CA GLU A 240 6.97 -14.83 -3.32
C GLU A 240 8.12 -14.62 -2.31
N ALA A 241 7.78 -14.38 -1.04
CA ALA A 241 8.78 -14.16 0.00
C ALA A 241 9.53 -15.46 0.28
N ALA A 242 10.84 -15.35 0.42
CA ALA A 242 11.70 -16.47 0.73
C ALA A 242 11.33 -17.13 2.07
N SER A 243 10.85 -16.34 3.04
CA SER A 243 10.37 -16.84 4.33
C SER A 243 9.57 -15.79 5.10
N GLY A 244 8.97 -16.21 6.22
CA GLY A 244 8.31 -15.32 7.18
C GLY A 244 6.83 -15.64 7.34
N SER A 245 6.08 -14.71 7.91
CA SER A 245 4.63 -14.90 8.04
C SER A 245 3.86 -13.59 8.17
N THR A 246 2.59 -13.62 7.76
CA THR A 246 1.61 -12.56 8.00
C THR A 246 0.40 -13.14 8.74
N THR A 247 0.09 -12.58 9.90
CA THR A 247 -1.09 -12.93 10.71
C THR A 247 -2.19 -11.90 10.47
N ILE A 248 -3.40 -12.36 10.17
CA ILE A 248 -4.58 -11.54 9.87
C ILE A 248 -5.67 -11.91 10.87
N LYS A 249 -6.24 -10.92 11.57
CA LYS A 249 -7.27 -11.14 12.59
C LYS A 249 -8.49 -10.30 12.33
N SER A 250 -9.66 -10.93 12.45
CA SER A 250 -10.95 -10.25 12.43
C SER A 250 -12.04 -11.14 13.04
N SER A 251 -13.02 -10.54 13.73
CA SER A 251 -14.21 -11.25 14.25
C SER A 251 -13.92 -12.52 15.07
N GLY A 252 -12.78 -12.55 15.77
CA GLY A 252 -12.36 -13.72 16.55
C GLY A 252 -11.65 -14.82 15.74
N HIS A 253 -11.59 -14.68 14.42
CA HIS A 253 -10.80 -15.54 13.54
C HIS A 253 -9.36 -15.06 13.41
N THR A 254 -8.44 -16.00 13.25
CA THR A 254 -7.02 -15.73 13.00
C THR A 254 -6.55 -16.57 11.81
N ALA A 255 -6.24 -15.91 10.71
CA ALA A 255 -5.53 -16.51 9.60
C ALA A 255 -4.03 -16.26 9.75
N VAL A 256 -3.20 -17.26 9.42
CA VAL A 256 -1.74 -17.11 9.36
C VAL A 256 -1.27 -17.60 8.00
N ILE A 257 -0.62 -16.71 7.27
CA ILE A 257 0.05 -16.97 6.00
C ILE A 257 1.53 -17.20 6.30
N THR A 258 2.08 -18.32 5.83
CA THR A 258 3.48 -18.70 6.00
C THR A 258 4.13 -18.72 4.63
N TYR A 259 5.23 -18.00 4.49
CA TYR A 259 5.98 -17.93 3.23
C TYR A 259 7.12 -18.97 3.26
N ASP A 260 7.30 -19.67 2.15
CA ASP A 260 8.26 -20.77 2.02
C ASP A 260 9.00 -20.78 0.67
N GLY A 261 9.07 -19.64 -0.02
CA GLY A 261 9.73 -19.52 -1.33
C GLY A 261 11.20 -19.91 -1.36
N ALA A 262 11.92 -19.92 -0.22
CA ALA A 262 13.29 -20.46 -0.17
C ALA A 262 13.36 -21.99 -0.39
N THR A 263 12.26 -22.69 -0.16
CA THR A 263 12.13 -24.13 -0.34
C THR A 263 11.18 -24.50 -1.47
N ASP A 264 10.21 -23.64 -1.79
CA ASP A 264 9.16 -23.90 -2.77
C ASP A 264 8.83 -22.65 -3.59
N CYS A 265 9.76 -22.22 -4.45
CA CYS A 265 9.53 -21.08 -5.33
C CYS A 265 8.73 -21.50 -6.58
N GLU A 266 7.40 -21.44 -6.49
CA GLU A 266 6.50 -21.75 -7.60
C GLU A 266 6.05 -20.50 -8.37
N GLU A 267 5.87 -20.62 -9.69
CA GLU A 267 5.33 -19.55 -10.55
C GLU A 267 3.90 -19.13 -10.13
N ALA A 268 3.16 -20.03 -9.48
CA ALA A 268 1.83 -19.74 -8.96
C ALA A 268 1.83 -18.96 -7.63
N SER A 269 2.99 -18.76 -6.99
CA SER A 269 3.14 -18.15 -5.65
C SER A 269 2.23 -18.81 -4.61
N THR A 270 2.47 -20.10 -4.35
CA THR A 270 1.70 -20.92 -3.42
C THR A 270 2.25 -20.81 -2.00
N VAL A 271 1.49 -20.16 -1.11
CA VAL A 271 1.88 -20.01 0.30
C VAL A 271 1.06 -20.92 1.19
N GLN A 272 1.67 -21.47 2.24
CA GLN A 272 0.95 -22.26 3.24
C GLN A 272 0.10 -21.36 4.14
N TRP A 273 -1.11 -21.79 4.49
CA TRP A 273 -1.97 -21.04 5.41
C TRP A 273 -2.71 -21.90 6.44
N SER A 274 -3.11 -21.23 7.52
CA SER A 274 -3.94 -21.80 8.57
C SER A 274 -5.05 -20.84 8.99
N LEU A 275 -6.16 -21.39 9.45
CA LEU A 275 -7.27 -20.65 10.04
C LEU A 275 -7.58 -21.20 11.44
N ASP A 276 -7.62 -20.31 12.43
CA ASP A 276 -7.91 -20.63 13.83
C ASP A 276 -7.04 -21.77 14.39
N GLY A 277 -5.77 -21.77 13.99
CA GLY A 277 -4.76 -22.75 14.40
C GLY A 277 -4.85 -24.11 13.69
N LYS A 278 -5.73 -24.26 12.70
CA LYS A 278 -5.80 -25.46 11.85
C LYS A 278 -5.18 -25.17 10.50
N ALA A 279 -4.29 -26.05 10.04
CA ALA A 279 -3.76 -25.99 8.68
C ALA A 279 -4.91 -26.09 7.67
N SER A 280 -4.90 -25.20 6.68
CA SER A 280 -5.99 -25.06 5.72
C SER A 280 -5.56 -25.30 4.27
N GLY A 281 -4.26 -25.47 4.00
CA GLY A 281 -3.71 -25.82 2.69
C GLY A 281 -2.81 -24.72 2.13
N GLU A 282 -2.83 -24.57 0.82
CA GLU A 282 -2.07 -23.57 0.05
C GLU A 282 -2.99 -22.46 -0.47
N LEU A 283 -2.45 -21.26 -0.62
CA LEU A 283 -3.08 -20.16 -1.36
C LEU A 283 -2.19 -19.78 -2.53
N GLU A 284 -2.72 -19.90 -3.75
CA GLU A 284 -2.07 -19.38 -4.94
C GLU A 284 -2.18 -17.85 -5.05
N GLY A 285 -1.20 -17.20 -5.67
CA GLY A 285 -1.23 -15.78 -6.05
C GLY A 285 -0.89 -14.81 -4.92
N VAL A 286 -0.38 -15.29 -3.78
CA VAL A 286 0.06 -14.42 -2.68
C VAL A 286 1.51 -14.00 -2.93
N SER A 287 1.68 -13.02 -3.82
CA SER A 287 2.99 -12.49 -4.18
C SER A 287 3.54 -11.51 -3.14
N CYS A 288 4.87 -11.45 -3.00
CA CYS A 288 5.55 -10.58 -2.04
C CYS A 288 6.20 -9.34 -2.66
N SER A 289 5.90 -9.03 -3.92
CA SER A 289 6.52 -7.91 -4.58
C SER A 289 5.80 -6.59 -4.22
N ALA A 290 6.54 -5.72 -3.53
CA ALA A 290 6.22 -4.30 -3.46
C ALA A 290 6.11 -3.63 -4.85
N ALA A 291 6.53 -4.31 -5.93
CA ALA A 291 6.57 -3.82 -7.30
C ALA A 291 5.59 -4.50 -8.30
N SER A 292 5.08 -5.72 -8.06
CA SER A 292 4.23 -6.45 -9.01
C SER A 292 2.97 -7.11 -8.41
N GLY A 293 2.68 -6.92 -7.12
CA GLY A 293 1.51 -7.51 -6.48
C GLY A 293 0.15 -7.06 -7.05
N PRO A 294 -0.94 -7.77 -6.72
CA PRO A 294 -2.28 -7.51 -7.25
C PRO A 294 -2.84 -6.11 -6.90
N ALA A 295 -2.33 -5.49 -5.83
CA ALA A 295 -2.61 -4.08 -5.53
C ALA A 295 -2.02 -3.16 -6.62
N PHE A 296 -0.81 -3.42 -7.10
CA PHE A 296 -0.25 -2.71 -8.23
C PHE A 296 -0.86 -3.14 -9.57
N SER A 297 -1.37 -4.35 -9.75
CA SER A 297 -2.01 -4.73 -11.02
C SER A 297 -3.45 -4.22 -11.14
N ALA A 298 -4.27 -4.24 -10.07
CA ALA A 298 -5.62 -3.68 -10.10
C ALA A 298 -5.62 -2.16 -10.22
N TRP A 299 -4.72 -1.48 -9.48
CA TRP A 299 -4.55 -0.02 -9.57
C TRP A 299 -3.70 0.37 -10.78
N GLY A 300 -2.68 -0.42 -11.10
CA GLY A 300 -1.81 -0.25 -12.26
C GLY A 300 -2.49 -0.54 -13.58
N VAL A 301 -3.52 -1.38 -13.70
CA VAL A 301 -4.29 -1.49 -14.95
C VAL A 301 -5.19 -0.26 -15.14
N ALA A 302 -5.73 0.32 -14.06
CA ALA A 302 -6.44 1.61 -14.13
C ALA A 302 -5.50 2.81 -14.38
N LEU A 303 -4.26 2.75 -13.88
CA LEU A 303 -3.22 3.78 -13.99
C LEU A 303 -2.40 3.68 -15.29
N LEU A 304 -1.91 2.50 -15.65
CA LEU A 304 -1.20 2.19 -16.91
C LEU A 304 -2.17 2.05 -18.07
N GLY A 305 -3.43 1.65 -17.87
CA GLY A 305 -4.45 1.79 -18.90
C GLY A 305 -4.64 3.26 -19.29
N ALA A 306 -4.54 4.18 -18.33
CA ALA A 306 -4.54 5.61 -18.57
C ALA A 306 -3.27 6.07 -19.32
N LEU A 307 -2.09 5.63 -18.89
CA LEU A 307 -0.79 6.02 -19.50
C LEU A 307 -0.53 5.37 -20.87
N GLY A 308 -0.97 4.13 -21.06
CA GLY A 308 -0.85 3.38 -22.30
C GLY A 308 -1.77 3.91 -23.41
N LEU A 309 -2.95 4.41 -23.05
CA LEU A 309 -3.82 5.13 -23.99
C LEU A 309 -3.25 6.51 -24.39
N MET A 310 -2.46 7.16 -23.53
CA MET A 310 -1.76 8.41 -23.86
C MET A 310 -0.68 8.22 -24.94
N ARG A 311 0.03 7.09 -24.95
CA ARG A 311 1.04 6.78 -26.00
C ARG A 311 0.44 6.56 -27.40
N ARG A 312 -0.80 6.06 -27.50
CA ARG A 312 -1.46 5.85 -28.81
C ARG A 312 -2.05 7.12 -29.41
N ARG A 313 -2.40 8.11 -28.58
CA ARG A 313 -3.02 9.36 -29.05
C ARG A 313 -2.01 10.42 -29.49
N ALA A 314 -0.81 10.45 -28.90
CA ALA A 314 0.27 11.35 -29.31
C ALA A 314 0.98 10.93 -30.63
N ARG A 315 0.73 9.72 -31.13
CA ARG A 315 1.27 9.18 -32.39
C ARG A 315 0.28 9.23 -33.57
N ARG A 316 -0.89 9.86 -33.40
CA ARG A 316 -1.85 10.16 -34.47
C ARG A 316 -1.98 11.67 -34.60
#